data_AF-A0A7S2JUJ1-F1
#
_entry.id   AF-A0A7S2JUJ1-F1
#
_cell.length_a   1.000
_cell.length_b   1.000
_cell.length_c   1.000
_cell.angle_alpha   90.00
_cell.angle_beta   90.00
_cell.angle_gamma   90.00
#
_symmetry.space_group_name_H-M   'P 1'
#
loop_
_entity.id
_entity.type
_entity.pdbx_description
1 polymer ?
#
loop_
_entity_poly.entity_id
_entity_poly.type
_entity_poly.pdbx_seq_one_letter_code
_entity_poly.pdbx_strand_id
1 'polypeptide(L)'
;VPPLFERMGAPFSLTCQSRGFFPGGGGSVQLAVPRLRRAMRPIDLSSRGRPNIVHAVLHTTHQLGAEEDAAVEAVRSAMVSLVSEARAELSWEPSPQGRFKFWV
;
A
#
# COMPACT_ATOMS: atom_id res chain seq x y z
N VAL A 1 5.26 5.14 -0.70
CA VAL A 1 6.71 4.99 -0.98
C VAL A 1 7.32 4.17 0.14
N PRO A 2 8.24 3.24 -0.12
CA PRO A 2 8.89 2.51 0.96
C PRO A 2 9.67 3.50 1.86
N PRO A 3 9.33 3.63 3.15
CA PRO A 3 9.93 4.63 4.05
C PRO A 3 11.46 4.53 4.18
N LEU A 4 12.00 3.36 3.84
CA LEU A 4 13.43 3.07 3.91
C LEU A 4 14.25 3.98 2.98
N PHE A 5 13.80 4.19 1.73
CA PHE A 5 14.58 4.97 0.77
C PHE A 5 14.63 6.46 1.15
N GLU A 6 13.54 6.98 1.72
CA GLU A 6 13.49 8.34 2.23
C GLU A 6 14.50 8.56 3.36
N ARG A 7 14.59 7.61 4.32
CA ARG A 7 15.61 7.64 5.38
C ARG A 7 17.03 7.64 4.80
N MET A 8 17.27 6.88 3.72
CA MET A 8 18.54 6.86 2.99
C MET A 8 18.84 8.14 2.18
N GLY A 9 17.90 9.09 2.10
CA GLY A 9 18.05 10.34 1.35
C GLY A 9 17.67 10.21 -0.14
N ALA A 10 16.89 9.20 -0.51
CA ALA A 10 16.41 8.97 -1.87
C ALA A 10 14.86 8.97 -1.88
N PRO A 11 14.20 10.11 -2.15
CA PRO A 11 12.75 10.19 -2.18
C PRO A 11 12.20 9.63 -3.50
N PHE A 12 11.93 8.32 -3.53
CA PHE A 12 11.18 7.71 -4.63
C PHE A 12 9.71 8.12 -4.53
N SER A 13 8.98 8.14 -5.64
CA SER A 13 7.52 8.19 -5.61
C SER A 13 6.93 7.02 -6.38
N LEU A 14 5.86 6.42 -5.85
CA LEU A 14 5.12 5.35 -6.50
C LEU A 14 3.64 5.71 -6.47
N THR A 15 3.03 5.83 -7.64
CA THR A 15 1.62 6.13 -7.81
C THR A 15 0.96 4.98 -8.55
N CYS A 16 -0.08 4.37 -7.95
CA CYS A 16 -0.91 3.39 -8.64
C CYS A 16 -1.90 4.14 -9.54
N GLN A 17 -1.75 3.97 -10.86
CA GLN A 17 -2.65 4.60 -11.85
C GLN A 17 -3.89 3.74 -12.08
N SER A 18 -3.70 2.42 -12.18
CA SER A 18 -4.80 1.45 -12.25
C SER A 18 -4.43 0.17 -11.51
N ARG A 19 -5.45 -0.54 -11.01
CA ARG A 19 -5.28 -1.86 -10.40
C ARG A 19 -5.82 -2.92 -11.35
N GLY A 20 -5.07 -4.00 -11.52
CA GLY A 20 -5.46 -5.17 -12.31
C GLY A 20 -5.55 -6.41 -11.43
N PHE A 21 -6.41 -7.36 -11.79
CA PHE A 21 -6.59 -8.61 -11.03
C PHE A 21 -6.30 -9.84 -11.90
N PHE A 22 -5.78 -10.88 -11.28
CA PHE A 22 -5.49 -12.15 -11.94
C PHE A 22 -6.75 -12.79 -12.54
N PRO A 23 -6.68 -13.49 -13.69
CA PRO A 23 -5.48 -13.72 -14.52
C PRO A 23 -5.18 -12.61 -15.52
N GLY A 24 -6.13 -11.71 -15.80
CA GLY A 24 -6.00 -10.69 -16.85
C GLY A 24 -5.00 -9.58 -16.51
N GLY A 25 -4.76 -9.30 -15.23
CA GLY A 25 -3.85 -8.23 -14.81
C GLY A 25 -4.31 -6.87 -15.34
N GLY A 26 -3.39 -6.12 -15.95
CA GLY A 26 -3.68 -4.81 -16.56
C GLY A 26 -3.56 -3.59 -15.63
N GLY A 27 -3.01 -3.78 -14.43
CA GLY A 27 -2.67 -2.67 -13.53
C GLY A 27 -1.46 -1.89 -14.04
N SER A 28 -1.44 -0.58 -13.81
CA SER A 28 -0.32 0.29 -14.11
C SER A 28 0.12 1.08 -12.89
N VAL A 29 1.43 1.25 -12.77
CA VAL A 29 2.07 2.05 -11.73
C VAL A 29 3.05 3.01 -12.36
N GLN A 30 3.11 4.22 -11.81
CA GLN A 30 4.12 5.20 -12.15
C GLN A 30 5.15 5.26 -11.03
N LEU A 31 6.40 4.99 -11.38
CA LEU A 31 7.54 5.10 -10.47
C LEU A 31 8.37 6.32 -10.88
N ALA A 32 8.56 7.28 -9.98
CA ALA A 32 9.56 8.32 -10.15
C ALA A 32 10.79 8.00 -9.30
N VAL A 33 11.93 7.87 -9.98
CA VAL A 33 13.23 7.62 -9.35
C VAL A 33 14.03 8.93 -9.38
N PRO A 34 14.39 9.52 -8.23
CA PRO A 34 15.17 10.74 -8.23
C PRO A 34 16.59 10.44 -8.70
N ARG A 35 17.19 11.40 -9.43
CA ARG A 35 18.62 11.34 -9.72
C ARG A 35 19.40 11.52 -8.42
N LEU A 36 20.13 10.49 -8.01
CA LEU A 36 20.97 10.53 -6.82
C LEU A 36 22.15 11.49 -7.05
N ARG A 37 22.20 12.59 -6.30
CA ARG A 37 23.32 13.56 -6.35
C ARG A 37 24.49 13.15 -5.45
N ARG A 38 24.24 12.24 -4.51
CA ARG A 38 25.20 11.72 -3.53
C ARG A 38 24.89 10.25 -3.28
N ALA A 39 25.84 9.53 -2.70
CA ALA A 39 25.58 8.19 -2.20
C ALA A 39 24.45 8.19 -1.14
N MET A 40 23.70 7.10 -1.11
CA MET A 40 22.67 6.89 -0.09
C MET A 40 23.28 6.80 1.30
N ARG A 41 22.60 7.34 2.31
CA ARG A 41 23.05 7.26 3.70
C ARG A 41 22.79 5.85 4.25
N PRO A 42 23.74 5.25 4.97
CA PRO A 42 23.48 4.00 5.66
C PRO A 42 22.38 4.19 6.72
N ILE A 43 21.60 3.14 6.94
CA ILE A 43 20.62 3.08 8.03
C ILE A 43 21.11 2.09 9.05
N ASP A 44 21.15 2.52 10.31
CA ASP A 44 21.39 1.62 11.42
C ASP A 44 20.11 0.82 11.73
N LEU A 45 20.24 -0.51 11.69
CA LEU A 45 19.20 -1.49 12.01
C LEU A 45 19.60 -2.36 13.21
N SER A 46 20.60 -1.93 13.99
CA SER A 46 21.13 -2.64 15.17
C SER A 46 20.09 -2.83 16.28
N SER A 47 19.09 -1.94 16.35
CA SER A 47 18.02 -1.99 17.34
C SER A 47 16.65 -2.17 16.69
N ARG A 48 15.82 -3.04 17.27
CA ARG A 48 14.41 -3.18 16.90
C ARG A 48 13.57 -2.16 17.68
N GLY A 49 12.84 -1.31 16.96
CA GLY A 49 11.81 -0.45 17.55
C GLY A 49 10.54 -1.22 17.91
N ARG A 50 9.65 -0.59 18.69
CA ARG A 50 8.30 -1.12 18.94
C ARG A 50 7.31 -0.58 17.90
N PRO A 51 6.35 -1.39 17.42
CA PRO A 51 5.25 -0.89 16.60
C PRO A 51 4.52 0.26 17.33
N ASN A 52 4.12 1.28 16.58
CA ASN A 52 3.34 2.40 17.12
C ASN A 52 1.97 2.49 16.44
N ILE A 53 1.95 2.31 15.12
CA ILE A 53 0.73 2.35 14.32
C ILE A 53 0.75 1.20 13.31
N VAL A 54 -0.41 0.57 13.11
CA VAL A 54 -0.70 -0.42 12.07
C VAL A 54 -1.70 0.22 11.12
N HIS A 55 -1.27 0.51 9.89
CA HIS A 55 -2.15 0.96 8.82
C HIS A 55 -2.50 -0.24 7.93
N ALA A 56 -3.79 -0.56 7.85
CA ALA A 56 -4.31 -1.50 6.87
C ALA A 56 -5.04 -0.73 5.77
N VAL A 57 -4.81 -1.13 4.52
CA VAL A 57 -5.50 -0.55 3.37
C VAL A 57 -6.18 -1.67 2.61
N LEU A 58 -7.51 -1.59 2.49
CA LEU A 58 -8.29 -2.49 1.65
C LEU A 58 -8.34 -1.93 0.23
N HIS A 59 -7.78 -2.67 -0.73
CA HIS A 59 -7.84 -2.34 -2.15
C HIS A 59 -8.74 -3.31 -2.89
N THR A 60 -9.57 -2.78 -3.77
CA THR A 60 -10.40 -3.61 -4.67
C THR A 60 -10.18 -3.19 -6.12
N THR A 61 -10.32 -4.15 -7.03
CA THR A 61 -10.28 -3.93 -8.49
C THR A 61 -11.68 -3.72 -9.06
N HIS A 62 -12.71 -4.20 -8.36
CA HIS A 62 -14.12 -4.03 -8.67
C HIS A 62 -14.88 -3.43 -7.47
N GLN A 63 -16.11 -2.98 -7.71
CA GLN A 63 -16.99 -2.55 -6.63
C GLN A 63 -17.45 -3.78 -5.83
N LEU A 64 -17.39 -3.68 -4.50
CA LEU A 64 -17.84 -4.76 -3.61
C LEU A 64 -19.36 -4.81 -3.46
N GLY A 65 -20.05 -3.67 -3.64
CA GLY A 65 -21.49 -3.59 -3.48
C GLY A 65 -21.92 -4.03 -2.08
N ALA A 66 -22.78 -5.04 -1.98
CA ALA A 66 -23.30 -5.54 -0.71
C ALA A 66 -22.24 -6.23 0.18
N GLU A 67 -21.07 -6.59 -0.36
CA GLU A 67 -19.99 -7.26 0.39
C GLU A 67 -19.03 -6.30 1.10
N GLU A 68 -19.19 -4.98 0.90
CA GLU A 68 -18.26 -3.96 1.41
C GLU A 68 -18.09 -4.02 2.93
N ASP A 69 -19.20 -3.99 3.67
CA ASP A 69 -19.19 -4.02 5.13
C ASP A 69 -18.55 -5.30 5.67
N ALA A 70 -18.85 -6.44 5.05
CA ALA A 70 -18.29 -7.73 5.44
C ALA A 70 -16.77 -7.77 5.21
N ALA A 71 -16.28 -7.22 4.09
CA ALA A 71 -14.86 -7.15 3.78
C ALA A 71 -14.11 -6.22 4.75
N VAL A 72 -14.67 -5.04 5.04
CA VAL A 72 -14.11 -4.08 5.99
C VAL A 72 -14.04 -4.70 7.40
N GLU A 73 -15.09 -5.40 7.83
CA GLU A 73 -15.13 -6.01 9.16
C GLU A 73 -14.17 -7.20 9.27
N ALA A 74 -14.00 -7.99 8.20
CA ALA A 74 -13.00 -9.06 8.17
C ALA A 74 -11.58 -8.52 8.38
N VAL A 75 -11.23 -7.40 7.74
CA VAL A 75 -9.93 -6.74 7.93
C VAL A 75 -9.81 -6.19 9.35
N ARG A 76 -10.86 -5.53 9.86
CA ARG A 76 -10.88 -5.02 11.24
C ARG A 76 -10.64 -6.13 12.26
N SER A 77 -11.35 -7.25 12.12
CA SER A 77 -11.22 -8.42 12.99
C SER A 77 -9.80 -8.98 12.97
N ALA A 78 -9.17 -9.10 11.79
CA ALA A 78 -7.78 -9.54 11.68
C ALA A 78 -6.81 -8.59 12.40
N MET A 79 -7.07 -7.28 12.34
CA MET A 79 -6.24 -6.27 13.01
C MET A 79 -6.32 -6.31 14.53
N VAL A 80 -7.39 -6.83 15.14
CA VAL A 80 -7.59 -6.84 16.62
C VAL A 80 -6.38 -7.43 17.34
N SER A 81 -5.81 -8.50 16.79
CA SER A 81 -4.62 -9.16 17.35
C SER A 81 -3.39 -8.25 17.43
N LEU A 82 -3.30 -7.24 16.56
CA LEU A 82 -2.17 -6.32 16.43
C LEU A 82 -2.33 -5.05 17.28
N VAL A 83 -3.55 -4.75 17.77
CA VAL A 83 -3.85 -3.51 18.51
C VAL A 83 -3.25 -3.51 19.91
N SER A 84 -2.91 -4.69 20.45
CA SER A 84 -2.28 -4.80 21.78
C SER A 84 -0.91 -4.12 21.86
N GLU A 85 -0.24 -3.93 20.72
CA GLU A 85 1.10 -3.34 20.64
C GLU A 85 1.13 -1.99 19.91
N ALA A 86 0.04 -1.58 19.26
CA ALA A 86 0.01 -0.40 18.39
C ALA A 86 -1.41 0.12 18.15
N ARG A 87 -1.54 1.41 17.81
CA ARG A 87 -2.79 1.97 17.29
C ARG A 87 -3.10 1.38 15.91
N ALA A 88 -4.34 1.00 15.65
CA ALA A 88 -4.78 0.51 14.35
C ALA A 88 -5.55 1.57 13.56
N GLU A 89 -5.25 1.69 12.27
CA GLU A 89 -5.96 2.53 11.33
C GLU A 89 -6.29 1.74 10.07
N LEU A 90 -7.56 1.80 9.63
CA LEU A 90 -8.03 1.14 8.43
C LEU A 90 -8.50 2.20 7.45
N SER A 91 -8.01 2.15 6.23
CA SER A 91 -8.55 2.89 5.10
C SER A 91 -9.04 1.95 4.01
N TRP A 92 -10.08 2.36 3.31
CA TRP A 92 -10.56 1.69 2.12
C TRP A 92 -10.28 2.58 0.91
N GLU A 93 -9.67 2.00 -0.11
CA GLU A 93 -9.41 2.69 -1.38
C GLU A 93 -10.14 1.98 -2.51
N PRO A 94 -11.25 2.56 -3.02
CA PRO A 94 -11.97 1.97 -4.13
C PRO A 94 -11.10 1.91 -5.39
N SER A 95 -11.51 1.08 -6.35
CA SER A 95 -10.82 0.95 -7.64
C SER A 95 -10.70 2.32 -8.33
N PRO A 96 -9.52 2.69 -8.87
CA PRO A 96 -9.39 3.88 -9.71
C PRO A 96 -10.31 3.69 -10.91
N GLN A 97 -11.34 4.54 -11.06
CA GLN A 97 -12.35 4.37 -12.10
C GLN A 97 -11.70 4.42 -13.50
N GLY A 98 -11.77 3.32 -14.23
CA GLY A 98 -11.35 3.24 -15.62
C GLY A 98 -11.65 1.85 -16.19
N ARG A 99 -12.67 1.75 -17.06
CA ARG A 99 -12.85 0.56 -17.90
C ARG A 99 -11.70 0.52 -18.90
N PHE A 100 -10.86 -0.50 -18.86
CA PHE A 100 -9.85 -0.72 -19.89
C PHE A 100 -10.14 -2.01 -20.66
N LYS A 101 -10.26 -1.86 -21.97
CA LYS A 101 -10.27 -2.94 -22.96
C LYS A 101 -8.93 -3.66 -22.87
N PHE A 102 -8.96 -4.96 -22.57
CA PHE A 102 -7.79 -5.81 -22.68
C PHE A 102 -7.50 -6.07 -24.17
N TRP A 103 -6.24 -5.99 -24.58
CA TRP A 103 -5.78 -6.55 -25.85
C TRP A 103 -5.29 -7.98 -25.57
N VAL A 104 -5.88 -8.96 -26.26
CA VAL A 104 -5.40 -10.34 -26.36
C VAL A 104 -4.38 -10.41 -27.49
#